data_AF-A0A316VS01-F1
#
_entry.id   AF-A0A316VS01-F1
#
_cell.length_a   1.000
_cell.length_b   1.000
_cell.length_c   1.000
_cell.angle_alpha   90.00
_cell.angle_beta   90.00
_cell.angle_gamma   90.00
#
_symmetry.space_group_name_H-M   'P 1'
#
loop_
_entity.id
_entity.type
_entity.pdbx_description
1 polymer ?
#
loop_
_entity_poly.entity_id
_entity_poly.type
_entity_poly.pdbx_seq_one_letter_code
_entity_poly.pdbx_strand_id
1 'polypeptide(L)'
;MSASGADLDDASISRAEPESSDELERVTENIWTAMGDVLRCLKPESESAPFAVTLKLLQSLVGGARAVVSSHQPGGGDTSVNSVATGTTATSVSGTGSTASAPATLSVTAPTPTTMHACYILSSMLSSPAPHALDMSALKSNANDWWAASGRENFVKGGGAGNAEGMDESGESLTTKAIYQLVAQRIVRPKHVGGGRILSFA
;
A
#
# COMPACT_ATOMS: atom_id res chain seq x y z
N MET A 1 -20.52 -57.74 9.84
CA MET A 1 -19.25 -57.17 9.34
C MET A 1 -19.50 -56.68 7.92
N SER A 2 -19.62 -55.36 7.73
CA SER A 2 -19.50 -54.67 6.44
C SER A 2 -19.17 -53.20 6.71
N ALA A 3 -18.29 -52.67 5.87
CA ALA A 3 -17.47 -51.47 6.01
C ALA A 3 -18.25 -50.14 5.81
N SER A 4 -17.85 -49.07 6.51
CA SER A 4 -17.09 -47.90 6.01
C SER A 4 -17.86 -46.84 5.20
N GLY A 5 -17.57 -45.59 5.51
CA GLY A 5 -18.07 -44.34 4.90
C GLY A 5 -18.26 -43.31 6.02
N ALA A 6 -17.22 -42.75 6.63
CA ALA A 6 -16.29 -41.77 6.08
C ALA A 6 -17.01 -40.59 5.40
N ASP A 7 -17.87 -39.91 6.15
CA ASP A 7 -18.28 -38.54 5.84
C ASP A 7 -17.29 -37.59 6.55
N LEU A 8 -16.10 -37.53 5.96
CA LEU A 8 -15.21 -36.40 6.16
C LEU A 8 -15.77 -35.29 5.29
N ASP A 9 -16.72 -34.52 5.84
CA ASP A 9 -17.08 -33.23 5.28
C ASP A 9 -15.79 -32.40 5.24
N ASP A 10 -15.28 -32.31 4.02
CA ASP A 10 -14.19 -31.48 3.57
C ASP A 10 -14.56 -30.03 3.90
N ALA A 11 -14.17 -29.60 5.11
CA ALA A 11 -14.06 -28.21 5.48
C ALA A 11 -12.91 -27.59 4.68
N SER A 12 -13.00 -27.60 3.35
CA SER A 12 -12.43 -26.59 2.50
C SER A 12 -13.05 -25.28 2.95
N ILE A 13 -12.41 -24.66 3.94
CA ILE A 13 -12.53 -23.25 4.25
C ILE A 13 -12.04 -22.54 3.00
N SER A 14 -12.93 -22.48 2.00
CA SER A 14 -12.85 -21.58 0.88
C SER A 14 -12.80 -20.23 1.56
N ARG A 15 -11.62 -19.62 1.57
CA ARG A 15 -11.38 -18.26 2.03
C ARG A 15 -12.25 -17.38 1.15
N ALA A 16 -13.52 -17.26 1.51
CA ALA A 16 -14.54 -16.62 0.71
C ALA A 16 -14.01 -15.21 0.44
N GLU A 17 -13.72 -14.90 -0.83
CA GLU A 17 -13.45 -13.51 -1.19
C GLU A 17 -14.69 -12.74 -0.71
N PRO A 18 -14.49 -11.68 0.11
CA PRO A 18 -15.61 -10.90 0.61
C PRO A 18 -16.53 -10.51 -0.56
N GLU A 19 -17.82 -10.83 -0.45
CA GLU A 19 -18.78 -10.51 -1.51
C GLU A 19 -18.81 -8.99 -1.71
N SER A 20 -18.75 -8.56 -2.98
CA SER A 20 -18.83 -7.14 -3.34
C SER A 20 -20.16 -6.58 -2.87
N SER A 21 -20.11 -5.64 -1.92
CA SER A 21 -21.24 -4.83 -1.47
C SER A 21 -21.14 -3.42 -2.06
N ASP A 22 -22.27 -2.73 -2.26
CA ASP A 22 -22.29 -1.31 -2.67
C ASP A 22 -21.44 -0.42 -1.75
N GLU A 23 -21.35 -0.77 -0.47
CA GLU A 23 -20.49 -0.10 0.50
C GLU A 23 -19.01 -0.29 0.16
N LEU A 24 -18.61 -1.52 -0.19
CA LEU A 24 -17.23 -1.84 -0.53
C LEU A 24 -16.81 -1.20 -1.87
N GLU A 25 -17.71 -1.15 -2.85
CA GLU A 25 -17.47 -0.46 -4.12
C GLU A 25 -17.23 1.04 -3.88
N ARG A 26 -18.07 1.71 -3.07
CA ARG A 26 -17.86 3.11 -2.68
C ARG A 26 -16.53 3.34 -1.94
N VAL A 27 -16.17 2.43 -1.04
CA VAL A 27 -14.88 2.49 -0.34
C VAL A 27 -13.74 2.36 -1.35
N THR A 28 -13.85 1.49 -2.35
CA THR A 28 -12.81 1.36 -3.37
C THR A 28 -12.69 2.57 -4.28
N GLU A 29 -13.79 3.23 -4.65
CA GLU A 29 -13.73 4.52 -5.36
C GLU A 29 -13.00 5.58 -4.54
N ASN A 30 -13.25 5.64 -3.23
CA ASN A 30 -12.53 6.54 -2.33
C ASN A 30 -11.03 6.20 -2.24
N ILE A 31 -10.69 4.91 -2.20
CA ILE A 31 -9.29 4.44 -2.26
C ILE A 31 -8.63 4.86 -3.57
N TRP A 32 -9.29 4.70 -4.73
CA TRP A 32 -8.76 5.14 -6.03
C TRP A 32 -8.60 6.65 -6.14
N THR A 33 -9.49 7.42 -5.50
CA THR A 33 -9.38 8.88 -5.43
C THR A 33 -8.14 9.33 -4.65
N ALA A 34 -7.86 8.67 -3.52
CA ALA A 34 -6.77 9.06 -2.61
C ALA A 34 -5.42 8.40 -2.91
N MET A 35 -5.42 7.18 -3.44
CA MET A 35 -4.23 6.34 -3.69
C MET A 35 -4.06 5.93 -5.16
N GLY A 36 -4.81 6.55 -6.08
CA GLY A 36 -4.83 6.16 -7.49
C GLY A 36 -3.44 6.12 -8.13
N ASP A 37 -2.55 7.05 -7.79
CA ASP A 37 -1.19 7.07 -8.34
C ASP A 37 -0.37 5.83 -7.95
N VAL A 38 -0.54 5.36 -6.71
CA VAL A 38 0.11 4.15 -6.21
C VAL A 38 -0.45 2.90 -6.91
N LEU A 39 -1.77 2.84 -7.10
CA LEU A 39 -2.42 1.72 -7.78
C LEU A 39 -2.08 1.68 -9.28
N ARG A 40 -1.91 2.86 -9.89
CA ARG A 40 -1.46 3.00 -11.29
C ARG A 40 -0.04 2.50 -11.51
N CYS A 41 0.79 2.37 -10.46
CA CYS A 41 2.07 1.66 -10.58
C CYS A 41 1.88 0.20 -11.04
N LEU A 42 0.80 -0.48 -10.67
CA LEU A 42 0.49 -1.84 -11.16
C LEU A 42 -0.47 -1.84 -12.34
N LYS A 43 -1.36 -0.85 -12.44
CA LYS A 43 -2.38 -0.77 -13.48
C LYS A 43 -2.47 0.65 -14.07
N PRO A 44 -1.53 1.06 -14.94
CA PRO A 44 -1.38 2.45 -15.37
C PRO A 44 -2.56 2.97 -16.19
N GLU A 45 -3.28 2.10 -16.90
CA GLU A 45 -4.41 2.47 -17.76
C GLU A 45 -5.74 2.62 -17.02
N SER A 46 -5.75 2.48 -15.69
CA SER A 46 -6.99 2.51 -14.90
C SER A 46 -7.07 3.74 -14.01
N GLU A 47 -8.17 4.47 -14.14
CA GLU A 47 -8.54 5.57 -13.25
C GLU A 47 -9.35 5.08 -12.04
N SER A 48 -10.03 3.94 -12.19
CA SER A 48 -10.76 3.21 -11.14
C SER A 48 -10.79 1.71 -11.47
N ALA A 49 -11.09 0.88 -10.48
CA ALA A 49 -11.31 -0.56 -10.68
C ALA A 49 -12.35 -1.08 -9.67
N PRO A 50 -13.13 -2.12 -10.04
CA PRO A 50 -14.12 -2.72 -9.16
C PRO A 50 -13.44 -3.36 -7.94
N PHE A 51 -14.22 -3.58 -6.88
CA PHE A 51 -13.74 -4.05 -5.58
C PHE A 51 -12.74 -5.21 -5.65
N ALA A 52 -13.12 -6.30 -6.33
CA ALA A 52 -12.29 -7.51 -6.42
C ALA A 52 -10.93 -7.25 -7.09
N VAL A 53 -10.88 -6.35 -8.07
CA VAL A 53 -9.64 -5.98 -8.76
C VAL A 53 -8.79 -5.10 -7.84
N THR A 54 -9.40 -4.12 -7.18
CA THR A 54 -8.72 -3.22 -6.24
C THR A 54 -8.10 -3.99 -5.07
N LEU A 55 -8.82 -4.95 -4.50
CA LEU A 55 -8.31 -5.82 -3.44
C LEU A 55 -7.08 -6.62 -3.90
N LYS A 56 -7.16 -7.23 -5.09
CA LYS A 56 -6.05 -7.99 -5.68
C LYS A 56 -4.83 -7.11 -5.97
N LEU A 57 -5.04 -5.87 -6.43
CA LEU A 57 -3.95 -4.92 -6.65
C LEU A 57 -3.26 -4.53 -5.33
N LEU A 58 -4.04 -4.24 -4.27
CA LEU A 58 -3.50 -3.92 -2.94
C LEU A 58 -2.70 -5.11 -2.37
N GLN A 59 -3.24 -6.33 -2.45
CA GLN A 59 -2.55 -7.54 -2.01
C GLN A 59 -1.29 -7.81 -2.84
N SER A 60 -1.32 -7.56 -4.14
CA SER A 60 -0.16 -7.70 -5.02
C SER A 60 0.95 -6.73 -4.64
N LEU A 61 0.61 -5.47 -4.33
CA LEU A 61 1.56 -4.47 -3.84
C LEU A 61 2.20 -4.94 -2.53
N VAL A 62 1.40 -5.40 -1.57
CA VAL A 62 1.87 -5.95 -0.28
C VAL A 62 2.75 -7.20 -0.47
N GLY A 63 2.45 -8.01 -1.48
CA GLY A 63 3.22 -9.19 -1.88
C GLY A 63 4.49 -8.90 -2.69
N GLY A 64 4.80 -7.62 -2.94
CA GLY A 64 6.00 -7.20 -3.67
C GLY A 64 5.89 -7.38 -5.19
N ALA A 65 4.67 -7.30 -5.75
CA ALA A 65 4.50 -7.22 -7.20
C ALA A 65 5.24 -5.98 -7.73
N ARG A 66 6.02 -6.17 -8.80
CA ARG A 66 6.76 -5.06 -9.42
C ARG A 66 5.78 -4.09 -10.06
N ALA A 67 5.96 -2.81 -9.77
CA ALA A 67 5.35 -1.75 -10.54
C ALA A 67 5.63 -1.98 -12.03
N VAL A 68 4.57 -2.03 -12.84
CA VAL A 68 4.65 -1.94 -14.29
C VAL A 68 4.84 -0.47 -14.60
N VAL A 69 6.04 0.06 -14.31
CA VAL A 69 6.46 1.33 -14.87
C VAL A 69 6.48 1.12 -16.38
N SER A 70 5.40 1.55 -17.04
CA SER A 70 5.44 1.87 -18.46
C SER A 70 6.48 2.95 -18.59
N SER A 71 7.58 2.61 -19.28
CA SER A 71 8.71 3.47 -19.53
C SER A 71 8.30 4.66 -20.40
N HIS A 72 7.59 5.63 -19.84
CA HIS A 72 7.55 6.99 -20.34
C HIS A 72 8.58 7.79 -19.55
N GLN A 73 9.85 7.50 -19.86
CA GLN A 73 10.97 8.36 -19.54
C GLN A 73 10.94 9.53 -20.53
N PRO A 74 10.69 10.78 -20.12
CA PRO A 74 10.90 11.90 -21.01
C PRO A 74 12.39 12.24 -21.00
N GLY A 75 13.09 11.85 -22.06
CA GLY A 75 14.32 12.53 -22.49
C GLY A 75 15.64 11.77 -22.26
N GLY A 76 16.28 11.45 -23.40
CA GLY A 76 17.74 11.50 -23.66
C GLY A 76 18.66 10.65 -22.79
N GLY A 77 19.55 9.81 -23.29
CA GLY A 77 20.10 9.65 -24.63
C GLY A 77 21.21 8.60 -24.51
N ASP A 78 21.33 7.78 -25.55
CA ASP A 78 22.57 7.20 -26.09
C ASP A 78 23.76 6.95 -25.14
N THR A 79 23.99 5.66 -24.91
CA THR A 79 25.29 4.98 -24.87
C THR A 79 26.54 5.86 -24.87
N SER A 80 27.31 5.88 -23.78
CA SER A 80 28.76 5.78 -23.91
C SER A 80 29.44 5.34 -22.62
N VAL A 81 30.29 4.32 -22.78
CA VAL A 81 31.29 3.86 -21.84
C VAL A 81 32.43 4.89 -21.69
N ASN A 82 33.04 4.90 -20.50
CA ASN A 82 34.34 5.48 -20.15
C ASN A 82 34.55 7.00 -20.31
N SER A 83 34.83 7.69 -19.19
CA SER A 83 36.14 8.34 -18.96
C SER A 83 36.23 9.02 -17.58
N VAL A 84 37.36 8.75 -16.92
CA VAL A 84 37.94 9.53 -15.82
C VAL A 84 38.21 10.97 -16.28
N ALA A 85 37.84 11.98 -15.48
CA ALA A 85 38.62 13.22 -15.37
C ALA A 85 38.22 14.08 -14.16
N THR A 86 39.25 14.43 -13.41
CA THR A 86 39.42 15.43 -12.36
C THR A 86 39.00 16.85 -12.76
N GLY A 87 38.46 17.63 -11.82
CA GLY A 87 38.77 19.08 -11.71
C GLY A 87 37.64 20.09 -11.86
N THR A 88 37.41 20.81 -10.76
CA THR A 88 37.19 22.27 -10.68
C THR A 88 35.77 22.85 -10.81
N THR A 89 35.56 23.83 -9.92
CA THR A 89 34.40 24.67 -9.58
C THR A 89 33.64 25.33 -10.73
N ALA A 90 32.31 25.38 -10.61
CA ALA A 90 31.52 26.55 -11.05
C ALA A 90 30.18 26.63 -10.32
N THR A 91 30.00 27.74 -9.61
CA THR A 91 28.75 28.26 -9.07
C THR A 91 27.81 28.64 -10.21
N SER A 92 26.50 28.38 -10.10
CA SER A 92 25.42 29.32 -10.45
C SER A 92 24.04 28.77 -10.10
N VAL A 93 23.43 29.48 -9.13
CA VAL A 93 22.02 29.82 -8.93
C VAL A 93 20.96 29.27 -9.90
N SER A 94 19.89 28.72 -9.33
CA SER A 94 18.49 29.14 -9.56
C SER A 94 17.52 28.21 -8.83
N GLY A 95 16.48 28.77 -8.22
CA GLY A 95 15.31 27.99 -7.78
C GLY A 95 14.77 28.33 -6.41
N THR A 96 14.26 29.56 -6.25
CA THR A 96 13.21 29.92 -5.31
C THR A 96 12.03 28.93 -5.38
N GLY A 97 11.56 28.44 -4.24
CA GLY A 97 10.33 27.66 -4.17
C GLY A 97 9.92 27.33 -2.74
N SER A 98 9.14 28.22 -2.15
CA SER A 98 8.42 28.13 -0.87
C SER A 98 8.15 26.72 -0.34
N THR A 99 8.61 26.47 0.89
CA THR A 99 8.11 25.42 1.78
C THR A 99 6.71 25.80 2.26
N ALA A 100 5.70 25.58 1.42
CA ALA A 100 4.33 25.46 1.86
C ALA A 100 4.06 23.96 2.03
N SER A 101 3.94 23.51 3.28
CA SER A 101 3.42 22.18 3.61
C SER A 101 2.00 22.06 3.07
N ALA A 102 1.88 21.54 1.85
CA ALA A 102 0.62 21.03 1.35
C ALA A 102 0.26 19.74 2.12
N PRO A 103 -1.04 19.42 2.32
CA PRO A 103 -1.41 18.08 2.72
C PRO A 103 -0.88 17.13 1.66
N ALA A 104 0.02 16.21 2.05
CA ALA A 104 0.61 15.24 1.14
C ALA A 104 -0.50 14.41 0.51
N THR A 105 -0.88 14.75 -0.72
CA THR A 105 -1.54 13.82 -1.63
C THR A 105 -0.56 12.69 -1.88
N LEU A 106 -1.04 11.45 -2.00
CA LEU A 106 -0.19 10.29 -2.32
C LEU A 106 0.24 10.31 -3.80
N SER A 107 0.73 11.46 -4.27
CA SER A 107 1.33 11.67 -5.58
C SER A 107 2.72 11.05 -5.56
N VAL A 108 2.74 9.72 -5.55
CA VAL A 108 3.94 8.95 -5.27
C VAL A 108 4.35 8.26 -6.57
N THR A 109 5.29 8.86 -7.28
CA THR A 109 5.92 8.29 -8.50
C THR A 109 6.62 6.95 -8.21
N ALA A 110 6.91 6.64 -6.94
CA ALA A 110 7.43 5.34 -6.49
C ALA A 110 6.99 5.05 -5.05
N PRO A 111 6.29 3.91 -4.76
CA PRO A 111 5.71 3.63 -3.44
C PRO A 111 6.73 3.80 -2.31
N THR A 112 6.32 4.36 -1.17
CA THR A 112 7.16 4.48 0.04
C THR A 112 6.83 3.34 1.02
N PRO A 113 7.68 3.06 2.02
CA PRO A 113 7.34 2.14 3.12
C PRO A 113 6.02 2.50 3.82
N THR A 114 5.75 3.78 4.04
CA THR A 114 4.48 4.23 4.64
C THR A 114 3.28 3.91 3.73
N THR A 115 3.44 4.10 2.42
CA THR A 115 2.40 3.74 1.43
C THR A 115 2.15 2.24 1.38
N MET A 116 3.19 1.40 1.53
CA MET A 116 3.02 -0.05 1.63
C MET A 116 2.21 -0.46 2.86
N HIS A 117 2.49 0.17 4.01
CA HIS A 117 1.69 -0.04 5.22
C HIS A 117 0.24 0.42 5.03
N ALA A 118 -0.01 1.52 4.32
CA ALA A 118 -1.37 1.94 3.97
C ALA A 118 -2.10 0.87 3.13
N CYS A 119 -1.42 0.28 2.13
CA CYS A 119 -1.98 -0.81 1.32
C CYS A 119 -2.25 -2.08 2.15
N TYR A 120 -1.34 -2.41 3.08
CA TYR A 120 -1.52 -3.53 4.01
C TYR A 120 -2.76 -3.35 4.88
N ILE A 121 -2.95 -2.15 5.45
CA ILE A 121 -4.12 -1.83 6.27
C ILE A 121 -5.41 -1.96 5.46
N LEU A 122 -5.47 -1.34 4.28
CA LEU A 122 -6.66 -1.37 3.42
C LEU A 122 -7.00 -2.79 2.98
N SER A 123 -6.01 -3.57 2.53
CA SER A 123 -6.23 -4.97 2.16
C SER A 123 -6.74 -5.81 3.34
N SER A 124 -6.23 -5.57 4.55
CA SER A 124 -6.66 -6.25 5.77
C SER A 124 -8.09 -5.87 6.15
N MET A 125 -8.47 -4.60 6.05
CA MET A 125 -9.83 -4.13 6.35
C MET A 125 -10.85 -4.64 5.34
N LEU A 126 -10.54 -4.55 4.04
CA LEU A 126 -11.41 -5.05 2.97
C LEU A 126 -11.60 -6.58 3.04
N SER A 127 -10.60 -7.31 3.55
CA SER A 127 -10.69 -8.78 3.75
C SER A 127 -11.33 -9.18 5.09
N SER A 128 -11.55 -8.23 6.01
CA SER A 128 -12.20 -8.49 7.29
C SER A 128 -13.71 -8.68 7.09
N PRO A 129 -14.41 -9.53 7.88
CA PRO A 129 -15.86 -9.60 7.82
C PRO A 129 -16.51 -8.26 8.19
N ALA A 130 -17.72 -8.01 7.66
CA ALA A 130 -18.54 -6.87 8.06
C ALA A 130 -18.65 -6.81 9.60
N PRO A 131 -18.41 -5.64 10.24
CA PRO A 131 -18.46 -4.28 9.69
C PRO A 131 -17.11 -3.74 9.19
N HIS A 132 -16.18 -4.59 8.75
CA HIS A 132 -14.86 -4.21 8.23
C HIS A 132 -14.06 -3.32 9.20
N ALA A 133 -14.25 -3.56 10.50
CA ALA A 133 -13.56 -2.87 11.57
C ALA A 133 -12.43 -3.74 12.11
N LEU A 134 -11.26 -3.13 12.33
CA LEU A 134 -10.09 -3.82 12.88
C LEU A 134 -9.62 -3.12 14.16
N ASP A 135 -9.17 -3.90 15.14
CA ASP A 135 -8.50 -3.35 16.31
C ASP A 135 -7.15 -2.73 15.92
N MET A 136 -6.95 -1.46 16.30
CA MET A 136 -5.77 -0.71 15.91
C MET A 136 -4.49 -1.27 16.54
N SER A 137 -4.57 -1.86 17.73
CA SER A 137 -3.41 -2.44 18.42
C SER A 137 -2.98 -3.75 17.77
N ALA A 138 -3.94 -4.63 17.46
CA ALA A 138 -3.70 -5.86 16.71
C ALA A 138 -3.13 -5.57 15.31
N LEU A 139 -3.70 -4.57 14.61
CA LEU A 139 -3.24 -4.16 13.29
C LEU A 139 -1.77 -3.68 13.33
N LYS A 140 -1.41 -2.89 14.34
CA LYS A 140 -0.04 -2.41 14.54
C LYS A 140 0.95 -3.55 14.82
N SER A 141 0.58 -4.51 15.68
CA SER A 141 1.41 -5.69 15.95
C SER A 141 1.60 -6.54 14.69
N ASN A 142 0.51 -6.89 14.01
CA ASN A 142 0.56 -7.72 12.81
C ASN A 142 1.36 -7.08 11.68
N ALA A 143 1.18 -5.76 11.49
CA ALA A 143 1.95 -5.00 10.51
C ALA A 143 3.44 -4.91 10.87
N ASN A 144 3.78 -4.84 12.17
CA ASN A 144 5.16 -4.89 12.63
C ASN A 144 5.81 -6.25 12.34
N ASP A 145 5.11 -7.35 12.66
CA ASP A 145 5.60 -8.70 12.41
C ASP A 145 5.75 -8.97 10.91
N TRP A 146 4.76 -8.57 10.11
CA TRP A 146 4.82 -8.66 8.66
C TRP A 146 6.00 -7.86 8.08
N TRP A 147 6.20 -6.61 8.52
CA TRP A 147 7.29 -5.75 8.05
C TRP A 147 8.66 -6.35 8.38
N ALA A 148 8.80 -6.90 9.59
CA ALA A 148 10.01 -7.56 10.04
C ALA A 148 10.31 -8.84 9.25
N ALA A 149 9.29 -9.64 8.95
CA ALA A 149 9.41 -10.95 8.32
C ALA A 149 9.58 -10.90 6.80
N SER A 150 8.77 -10.11 6.08
CA SER A 150 8.73 -10.11 4.60
C SER A 150 8.42 -8.76 3.97
N GLY A 151 7.82 -7.81 4.69
CA GLY A 151 7.41 -6.52 4.12
C GLY A 151 8.56 -5.69 3.54
N ARG A 152 9.72 -5.66 4.21
CA ARG A 152 10.93 -4.99 3.72
C ARG A 152 11.45 -5.59 2.42
N GLU A 153 11.51 -6.91 2.34
CA GLU A 153 11.95 -7.61 1.12
C GLU A 153 10.97 -7.39 -0.02
N ASN A 154 9.66 -7.51 0.25
CA ASN A 154 8.60 -7.27 -0.73
C ASN A 154 8.64 -5.85 -1.28
N PHE A 155 8.91 -4.86 -0.43
CA PHE A 155 9.08 -3.47 -0.83
C PHE A 155 10.24 -3.29 -1.82
N VAL A 156 11.42 -3.82 -1.48
CA VAL A 156 12.60 -3.77 -2.35
C VAL A 156 12.34 -4.50 -3.67
N LYS A 157 11.75 -5.71 -3.60
CA LYS A 157 11.39 -6.53 -4.76
C LYS A 157 10.41 -5.83 -5.70
N GLY A 158 9.46 -5.06 -5.14
CA GLY A 158 8.49 -4.26 -5.88
C GLY A 158 9.07 -3.06 -6.64
N GLY A 159 10.37 -2.77 -6.46
CA GLY A 159 11.05 -1.61 -7.04
C GLY A 159 11.13 -0.41 -6.10
N GLY A 160 10.78 -0.58 -4.81
CA GLY A 160 10.82 0.47 -3.78
C GLY A 160 12.23 0.89 -3.36
N ALA A 161 13.29 0.23 -3.84
CA ALA A 161 14.68 0.55 -3.50
C ALA A 161 15.07 2.00 -3.81
N GLY A 162 14.43 2.62 -4.80
CA GLY A 162 14.63 4.04 -5.13
C GLY A 162 14.00 5.02 -4.14
N ASN A 163 13.16 4.56 -3.22
CA ASN A 163 12.42 5.39 -2.27
C ASN A 163 12.41 4.77 -0.86
N ALA A 164 13.60 4.48 -0.33
CA ALA A 164 13.80 3.81 0.96
C ALA A 164 13.60 4.71 2.20
N GLU A 165 12.99 5.89 2.04
CA GLU A 165 12.72 6.81 3.15
C GLU A 165 11.79 6.14 4.18
N GLY A 166 12.28 5.97 5.41
CA GLY A 166 11.55 5.29 6.48
C GLY A 166 11.67 3.76 6.47
N MET A 167 12.57 3.18 5.68
CA MET A 167 12.75 1.72 5.61
C MET A 167 13.38 1.13 6.89
N ASP A 168 14.15 1.94 7.63
CA ASP A 168 14.73 1.62 8.94
C ASP A 168 13.74 1.74 10.10
N GLU A 169 12.56 2.33 9.86
CA GLU A 169 11.53 2.48 10.87
C GLU A 169 10.86 1.15 11.25
N SER A 170 10.32 1.10 12.48
CA SER A 170 9.55 -0.05 12.92
C SER A 170 8.23 -0.11 12.15
N GLY A 171 7.72 -1.33 11.91
CA GLY A 171 6.42 -1.47 11.25
C GLY A 171 5.29 -0.84 12.07
N GLU A 172 5.46 -0.72 13.39
CA GLU A 172 4.52 0.00 14.25
C GLU A 172 4.48 1.51 13.96
N SER A 173 5.63 2.17 13.79
CA SER A 173 5.66 3.61 13.49
C SER A 173 5.15 3.89 12.08
N LEU A 174 5.54 3.06 11.09
CA LEU A 174 5.04 3.13 9.73
C LEU A 174 3.52 2.93 9.65
N THR A 175 2.99 1.96 10.39
CA THR A 175 1.53 1.73 10.50
C THR A 175 0.84 2.94 11.11
N THR A 176 1.43 3.54 12.15
CA THR A 176 0.87 4.73 12.78
C THR A 176 0.81 5.90 11.79
N LYS A 177 1.89 6.17 11.05
CA LYS A 177 1.93 7.19 10.00
C LYS A 177 0.90 6.91 8.91
N ALA A 178 0.81 5.66 8.43
CA ALA A 178 -0.14 5.24 7.42
C ALA A 178 -1.59 5.46 7.88
N ILE A 179 -1.94 5.10 9.12
CA ILE A 179 -3.27 5.36 9.68
C ILE A 179 -3.59 6.85 9.65
N TYR A 180 -2.67 7.71 10.14
CA TYR A 180 -2.90 9.15 10.13
C TYR A 180 -3.06 9.72 8.72
N GLN A 181 -2.31 9.20 7.74
CA GLN A 181 -2.50 9.58 6.33
C GLN A 181 -3.87 9.15 5.80
N LEU A 182 -4.29 7.90 6.05
CA LEU A 182 -5.60 7.40 5.62
C LEU A 182 -6.76 8.16 6.27
N VAL A 183 -6.58 8.62 7.52
CA VAL A 183 -7.56 9.48 8.22
C VAL A 183 -7.61 10.88 7.59
N ALA A 184 -6.45 11.47 7.28
CA ALA A 184 -6.37 12.76 6.63
C ALA A 184 -7.04 12.75 5.24
N GLN A 185 -6.92 11.63 4.53
CA GLN A 185 -7.58 11.38 3.24
C GLN A 185 -9.05 10.94 3.36
N ARG A 186 -9.60 10.88 4.58
CA ARG A 186 -10.99 10.46 4.87
C ARG A 186 -11.33 9.08 4.28
N ILE A 187 -10.38 8.16 4.26
CA ILE A 187 -10.60 6.76 3.86
C ILE A 187 -11.04 5.94 5.05
N VAL A 188 -10.41 6.18 6.20
CA VAL A 188 -10.68 5.49 7.46
C VAL A 188 -10.95 6.49 8.57
N ARG A 189 -11.67 6.03 9.59
CA ARG A 189 -11.93 6.78 10.82
C ARG A 189 -11.64 5.90 12.05
N PRO A 190 -10.86 6.40 13.02
CA PRO A 190 -10.68 5.73 14.29
C PRO A 190 -11.91 5.98 15.17
N LYS A 191 -12.41 4.92 15.81
CA LYS A 191 -13.50 4.97 16.78
C LYS A 191 -13.02 4.40 18.11
N HIS A 192 -13.30 5.08 19.21
CA HIS A 192 -13.05 4.54 20.54
C HIS A 192 -14.16 3.54 20.91
N VAL A 193 -13.76 2.35 21.34
CA VAL A 193 -14.66 1.31 21.83
C VAL A 193 -14.02 0.64 23.04
N GLY A 194 -14.67 0.75 24.21
CA GLY A 194 -14.31 -0.03 25.40
C GLY A 194 -12.85 0.04 25.83
N GLY A 195 -12.23 1.23 25.82
CA GLY A 195 -10.82 1.41 26.21
C GLY A 195 -9.80 1.15 25.09
N GLY A 196 -10.24 0.66 23.93
CA GLY A 196 -9.44 0.48 22.72
C GLY A 196 -9.82 1.45 21.59
N ARG A 197 -9.08 1.36 20.48
CA ARG A 197 -9.35 2.07 19.23
C ARG A 197 -9.55 1.05 18.12
N ILE A 198 -10.69 1.12 17.46
CA ILE A 198 -10.95 0.36 16.24
C ILE A 198 -10.85 1.29 15.03
N LEU A 199 -10.34 0.78 13.92
CA LEU A 199 -10.31 1.45 12.63
C LEU A 199 -11.50 0.94 11.81
N SER A 200 -12.27 1.86 11.22
CA SER A 200 -13.39 1.54 10.32
C SER A 200 -13.34 2.42 9.09
N PHE A 201 -13.97 2.03 7.98
CA PHE A 201 -14.10 2.91 6.82
C PHE A 201 -14.92 4.17 7.17
N ALA A 202 -14.53 5.29 6.57
CA ALA A 202 -15.02 6.62 6.92
C ALA A 202 -16.48 6.87 6.52
#